data_AF-A0A2A4WZK4-F1
#
_entry.id   AF-A0A2A4WZK4-F1
#
_cell.length_a   1.000
_cell.length_b   1.000
_cell.length_c   1.000
_cell.angle_alpha   90.00
_cell.angle_beta   90.00
_cell.angle_gamma   90.00
#
_symmetry.space_group_name_H-M   'P 1'
#
loop_
_entity.id
_entity.type
_entity.pdbx_description
1 polymer ?
#
loop_
_entity_poly.entity_id
_entity_poly.type
_entity_poly.pdbx_seq_one_letter_code
_entity_poly.pdbx_strand_id
1 'polypeptide(L)'
;MELTKAKLALLLILFLAAPVLLAQDTSLPEDSDRQGRLPYEVVVTPNVTISSLKKLLVQIEDDFFDKFNELNIDDDYDVRCYKFVPTGSHIKTRVCEPNFYINARGNNASEYLYALGCYDCVAQPPELSTQGNLRFDTKEGFEVLQKKIEEFYRTDINFHSIGEAMSKVKLQLKNFGKD
;
A
#
# COMPACT_ATOMS: atom_id res chain seq x y z
N MET A 1 50.90 41.81 18.31
CA MET A 1 49.50 41.44 18.01
C MET A 1 49.30 40.99 16.55
N GLU A 2 50.36 40.57 15.84
CA GLU A 2 50.30 40.18 14.42
C GLU A 2 50.71 38.72 14.16
N LEU A 3 51.24 38.01 15.17
CA LEU A 3 51.70 36.62 15.04
C LEU A 3 50.58 35.59 15.25
N THR A 4 49.50 35.96 15.94
CA THR A 4 48.33 35.09 16.17
C THR A 4 47.35 35.10 15.00
N LYS A 5 47.26 36.21 14.27
CA LYS A 5 46.43 36.33 13.06
C LYS A 5 46.99 35.49 11.90
N ALA A 6 48.31 35.44 11.73
CA ALA A 6 48.97 34.62 10.71
C ALA A 6 48.76 33.10 10.94
N LYS A 7 48.75 32.66 12.20
CA LYS A 7 48.44 31.25 12.55
C LYS A 7 46.96 30.90 12.34
N LEU A 8 46.06 31.87 12.56
CA LEU A 8 44.63 31.68 12.32
C LEU A 8 44.29 31.64 10.81
N ALA A 9 44.95 32.48 10.01
CA ALA A 9 44.82 32.48 8.55
C ALA A 9 45.41 31.21 7.91
N LEU A 10 46.51 30.68 8.44
CA LEU A 10 47.13 29.44 7.94
C LEU A 10 46.30 28.19 8.29
N LEU A 11 45.60 28.18 9.43
CA LEU A 11 44.67 27.11 9.81
C LEU A 11 43.38 27.11 8.97
N LEU A 12 42.95 28.27 8.48
CA LEU A 12 41.76 28.40 7.61
C LEU A 12 42.02 27.97 6.16
N ILE A 13 43.25 28.06 5.66
CA ILE A 13 43.60 27.65 4.28
C ILE A 13 43.87 26.14 4.19
N LEU A 14 44.24 25.47 5.29
CA LEU A 14 44.46 24.02 5.30
C LEU A 14 43.16 23.18 5.34
N PHE A 15 42.00 23.80 5.58
CA PHE A 15 40.70 23.13 5.61
C PHE A 15 39.97 23.15 4.24
N LEU A 16 40.54 23.82 3.23
CA LEU A 16 39.94 24.00 1.89
C LEU A 16 40.47 23.00 0.84
N ALA A 17 41.34 22.08 1.22
CA ALA A 17 41.81 20.99 0.37
C ALA A 17 41.32 19.64 0.91
N ALA A 18 40.00 19.43 0.93
CA ALA A 18 39.50 18.07 0.88
C ALA A 18 39.89 17.48 -0.49
N PRO A 19 40.44 16.26 -0.56
CA PRO A 19 40.52 15.59 -1.84
C PRO A 19 39.06 15.44 -2.30
N VAL A 20 38.75 15.96 -3.49
CA VAL A 20 37.61 15.46 -4.25
C VAL A 20 37.96 14.01 -4.56
N LEU A 21 37.69 13.10 -3.61
CA LEU A 21 37.42 11.73 -3.96
C LEU A 21 36.24 11.84 -4.92
N LEU A 22 36.49 11.53 -6.18
CA LEU A 22 35.46 11.11 -7.09
C LEU A 22 34.71 9.99 -6.37
N ALA A 23 33.58 10.33 -5.75
CA ALA A 23 32.50 9.39 -5.60
C ALA A 23 32.14 9.03 -7.04
N GLN A 24 32.78 7.99 -7.56
CA GLN A 24 32.16 7.19 -8.59
C GLN A 24 30.91 6.66 -7.92
N ASP A 25 29.79 7.35 -8.15
CA ASP A 25 28.50 6.69 -8.18
C ASP A 25 28.66 5.62 -9.25
N THR A 26 29.11 4.44 -8.81
CA THR A 26 28.71 3.20 -9.44
C THR A 26 27.21 3.13 -9.16
N SER A 27 26.44 3.92 -9.89
CA SER A 27 25.10 3.52 -10.23
C SER A 27 25.31 2.16 -10.89
N LEU A 28 25.05 1.10 -10.11
CA LEU A 28 24.51 -0.13 -10.68
C LEU A 28 23.55 0.33 -11.77
N PRO A 29 23.63 -0.19 -13.01
CA PRO A 29 22.63 0.15 -13.99
C PRO A 29 21.29 -0.08 -13.27
N GLU A 30 20.52 0.99 -13.09
CA GLU A 30 19.09 0.84 -12.88
C GLU A 30 18.68 0.02 -14.08
N ASP A 31 18.48 -1.26 -13.82
CA ASP A 31 17.84 -2.17 -14.72
C ASP A 31 16.40 -1.69 -14.81
N SER A 32 16.22 -0.57 -15.51
CA SER A 32 14.97 -0.17 -16.11
C SER A 32 14.77 -1.07 -17.33
N ASP A 33 14.86 -2.39 -17.14
CA ASP A 33 14.18 -3.30 -18.02
C ASP A 33 12.71 -3.16 -17.63
N ARG A 34 12.02 -2.38 -18.47
CA ARG A 34 10.58 -2.23 -18.45
C ARG A 34 9.99 -3.62 -18.24
N GLN A 35 9.32 -3.82 -17.10
CA GLN A 35 8.47 -4.98 -16.83
C GLN A 35 7.61 -5.26 -18.06
N GLY A 36 8.09 -6.18 -18.88
CA GLY A 36 7.57 -6.46 -20.18
C GLY A 36 7.88 -7.92 -20.45
N ARG A 37 7.03 -8.78 -19.90
CA ARG A 37 6.98 -10.23 -20.18
C ARG A 37 7.91 -11.13 -19.36
N LEU A 38 8.09 -10.87 -18.06
CA LEU A 38 8.54 -11.93 -17.14
C LEU A 38 7.40 -12.24 -16.16
N PRO A 39 6.94 -13.50 -16.07
CA PRO A 39 5.89 -13.89 -15.12
C PRO A 39 6.35 -13.67 -13.67
N TYR A 40 5.40 -13.37 -12.78
CA TYR A 40 5.69 -13.22 -11.35
C TYR A 40 6.32 -14.50 -10.78
N GLU A 41 7.61 -14.46 -10.47
CA GLU A 41 8.33 -15.62 -9.94
C GLU A 41 8.33 -15.62 -8.41
N VAL A 42 7.65 -16.61 -7.82
CA VAL A 42 7.69 -16.84 -6.36
C VAL A 42 8.87 -17.75 -6.03
N VAL A 43 9.97 -17.18 -5.55
CA VAL A 43 11.12 -17.96 -5.05
C VAL A 43 10.84 -18.42 -3.62
N VAL A 44 10.57 -19.72 -3.44
CA VAL A 44 10.32 -20.35 -2.14
C VAL A 44 11.54 -21.19 -1.72
N THR A 45 12.23 -20.79 -0.66
CA THR A 45 13.39 -21.53 -0.13
C THR A 45 12.97 -22.70 0.77
N PRO A 46 13.75 -23.79 0.91
CA PRO A 46 13.38 -24.96 1.72
C PRO A 46 13.11 -24.68 3.21
N ASN A 47 13.61 -23.57 3.78
CA ASN A 47 13.40 -23.20 5.18
C ASN A 47 12.32 -22.11 5.37
N VAL A 48 11.20 -22.21 4.65
CA VAL A 48 10.14 -21.21 4.74
C VAL A 48 9.37 -21.34 6.06
N THR A 49 9.30 -20.25 6.82
CA THR A 49 8.50 -20.15 8.04
C THR A 49 7.10 -19.59 7.74
N ILE A 50 6.11 -19.85 8.61
CA ILE A 50 4.77 -19.22 8.52
C ILE A 50 4.90 -17.69 8.43
N SER A 51 5.79 -17.10 9.21
CA SER A 51 6.04 -15.65 9.21
C SER A 51 6.52 -15.17 7.83
N SER A 52 7.41 -15.94 7.20
CA SER A 52 7.90 -15.64 5.85
C SER A 52 6.79 -15.75 4.81
N LEU A 53 5.94 -16.78 4.87
CA LEU A 53 4.77 -16.90 3.98
C LEU A 53 3.78 -15.75 4.16
N LYS A 54 3.51 -15.33 5.40
CA LYS A 54 2.64 -14.18 5.68
C LYS A 54 3.22 -12.88 5.12
N LYS A 55 4.53 -12.67 5.29
CA LYS A 55 5.22 -11.50 4.73
C LYS A 55 5.15 -11.50 3.20
N LEU A 56 5.44 -12.64 2.58
CA LEU A 56 5.36 -12.82 1.14
C LEU A 56 3.93 -12.60 0.63
N LEU A 57 2.92 -13.10 1.34
CA LEU A 57 1.52 -12.87 0.98
C LEU A 57 1.16 -11.38 1.00
N VAL A 58 1.64 -10.63 2.00
CA VAL A 58 1.44 -9.18 2.06
C VAL A 58 2.11 -8.48 0.88
N GLN A 59 3.34 -8.88 0.51
CA GLN A 59 4.04 -8.32 -0.65
C GLN A 59 3.28 -8.59 -1.96
N ILE A 60 2.84 -9.83 -2.18
CA ILE A 60 2.06 -10.16 -3.37
C ILE A 60 0.72 -9.41 -3.39
N GLU A 61 0.07 -9.23 -2.25
CA GLU A 61 -1.18 -8.45 -2.15
C GLU A 61 -0.95 -6.97 -2.47
N ASP A 62 0.15 -6.37 -2.01
CA ASP A 62 0.56 -5.01 -2.37
C ASP A 62 0.79 -4.93 -3.90
N ASP A 63 1.61 -5.82 -4.47
CA ASP A 63 1.89 -5.87 -5.91
C ASP A 63 0.62 -6.06 -6.76
N PHE A 64 -0.32 -6.88 -6.26
CA PHE A 64 -1.60 -7.12 -6.93
C PHE A 64 -2.44 -5.85 -7.01
N PHE A 65 -2.65 -5.17 -5.88
CA PHE A 65 -3.46 -3.96 -5.87
C PHE A 65 -2.75 -2.77 -6.53
N ASP A 66 -1.43 -2.67 -6.44
CA ASP A 66 -0.66 -1.66 -7.18
C ASP A 66 -0.83 -1.85 -8.69
N LYS A 67 -0.73 -3.09 -9.19
CA LYS A 67 -0.95 -3.37 -10.61
C LYS A 67 -2.40 -3.14 -11.03
N PHE A 68 -3.37 -3.50 -10.17
CA PHE A 68 -4.78 -3.20 -10.42
C PHE A 68 -5.02 -1.69 -10.55
N ASN A 69 -4.51 -0.89 -9.60
CA ASN A 69 -4.66 0.56 -9.60
C ASN A 69 -3.95 1.22 -10.80
N GLU A 70 -2.83 0.66 -11.27
CA GLU A 70 -2.16 1.12 -12.51
C GLU A 70 -3.02 0.91 -13.76
N LEU A 71 -3.72 -0.23 -13.85
CA LEU A 71 -4.57 -0.59 -14.99
C LEU A 71 -5.93 0.10 -14.94
N ASN A 72 -6.46 0.36 -13.74
CA ASN A 72 -7.74 1.00 -13.52
C ASN A 72 -7.63 2.53 -13.61
N ILE A 73 -8.31 3.13 -14.60
CA ILE A 73 -8.29 4.59 -14.81
C ILE A 73 -9.20 5.38 -13.87
N ASP A 74 -9.94 4.71 -12.99
CA ASP A 74 -11.06 5.26 -12.24
C ASP A 74 -10.77 5.19 -10.75
N ASP A 75 -10.20 6.28 -10.23
CA ASP A 75 -9.64 6.40 -8.89
C ASP A 75 -10.62 6.03 -7.76
N ASP A 76 -11.94 6.05 -8.00
CA ASP A 76 -12.94 5.61 -7.00
C ASP A 76 -12.81 4.12 -6.68
N TYR A 77 -12.28 3.32 -7.61
CA TYR A 77 -12.09 1.88 -7.43
C TYR A 77 -10.69 1.51 -6.98
N ASP A 78 -9.76 2.46 -6.88
CA ASP A 78 -8.42 2.18 -6.39
C ASP A 78 -8.47 1.60 -4.99
N VAL A 79 -7.70 0.53 -4.77
CA VAL A 79 -7.62 -0.17 -3.51
C VAL A 79 -6.42 0.33 -2.72
N ARG A 80 -6.67 0.81 -1.50
CA ARG A 80 -5.62 1.24 -0.57
C ARG A 80 -5.49 0.23 0.56
N CYS A 81 -4.27 -0.25 0.74
CA CYS A 81 -3.91 -1.09 1.87
C CYS A 81 -3.29 -0.26 3.00
N TYR A 82 -3.85 -0.37 4.21
CA TYR A 82 -3.39 0.38 5.36
C TYR A 82 -3.59 -0.39 6.66
N LYS A 83 -2.93 0.07 7.73
CA LYS A 83 -3.07 -0.49 9.08
C LYS A 83 -3.98 0.41 9.90
N PHE A 84 -5.03 -0.15 10.45
CA PHE A 84 -5.92 0.56 11.38
C PHE A 84 -6.00 -0.17 12.72
N VAL A 85 -6.40 0.55 13.76
CA VAL A 85 -6.66 -0.01 15.07
C VAL A 85 -8.17 0.01 15.28
N PRO A 86 -8.85 -1.15 15.33
CA PRO A 86 -10.27 -1.19 15.62
C PRO A 86 -10.59 -0.51 16.95
N THR A 87 -11.73 0.18 17.03
CA THR A 87 -12.18 0.82 18.28
C THR A 87 -12.27 -0.21 19.40
N GLY A 88 -11.70 0.12 20.57
CA GLY A 88 -11.64 -0.79 21.72
C GLY A 88 -10.55 -1.87 21.62
N SER A 89 -9.73 -1.87 20.56
CA SER A 89 -8.55 -2.73 20.42
C SER A 89 -7.26 -1.90 20.51
N HIS A 90 -6.16 -2.54 20.91
CA HIS A 90 -4.79 -2.00 20.78
C HIS A 90 -3.99 -2.73 19.69
N ILE A 91 -4.63 -3.66 18.97
CA ILE A 91 -3.98 -4.50 17.97
C ILE A 91 -4.22 -3.87 16.59
N LYS A 92 -3.14 -3.58 15.87
CA LYS A 92 -3.19 -3.09 14.49
C LYS A 92 -3.59 -4.23 13.56
N THR A 93 -4.58 -3.96 12.72
CA THR A 93 -5.03 -4.87 11.65
C THR A 93 -4.75 -4.22 10.31
N ARG A 94 -4.20 -4.98 9.36
CA ARG A 94 -4.06 -4.56 7.97
C ARG A 94 -5.36 -4.85 7.23
N VAL A 95 -5.83 -3.88 6.45
CA VAL A 95 -6.98 -4.00 5.55
C VAL A 95 -6.65 -3.36 4.21
N CYS A 96 -7.26 -3.87 3.15
CA CYS A 96 -7.23 -3.27 1.83
C CYS A 96 -8.67 -2.94 1.45
N GLU A 97 -8.95 -1.67 1.18
CA GLU A 97 -10.30 -1.19 0.89
C GLU A 97 -10.29 -0.26 -0.33
N PRO A 98 -11.34 -0.28 -1.16
CA PRO A 98 -11.46 0.64 -2.29
C PRO A 98 -11.83 2.06 -1.84
N ASN A 99 -11.41 3.06 -2.61
CA ASN A 99 -11.64 4.47 -2.30
C ASN A 99 -13.12 4.81 -2.13
N PHE A 100 -14.02 4.30 -2.97
CA PHE A 100 -15.47 4.54 -2.83
C PHE A 100 -15.98 4.15 -1.44
N TYR A 101 -15.45 3.07 -0.86
CA TYR A 101 -15.88 2.58 0.46
C TYR A 101 -15.31 3.42 1.59
N ILE A 102 -14.04 3.83 1.46
CA ILE A 102 -13.38 4.75 2.38
C ILE A 102 -14.14 6.09 2.39
N ASN A 103 -14.49 6.61 1.21
CA ASN A 103 -15.22 7.85 1.02
C ASN A 103 -16.64 7.76 1.59
N ALA A 104 -17.38 6.68 1.31
CA ALA A 104 -18.71 6.45 1.87
C ALA A 104 -18.69 6.45 3.40
N ARG A 105 -17.71 5.78 4.02
CA ARG A 105 -17.53 5.79 5.47
C ARG A 105 -17.20 7.19 6.01
N GLY A 106 -16.34 7.94 5.31
CA GLY A 106 -15.98 9.31 5.68
C GLY A 106 -17.15 10.30 5.58
N ASN A 107 -17.96 10.18 4.53
CA ASN A 107 -19.16 10.99 4.32
C ASN A 107 -20.21 10.70 5.39
N ASN A 108 -20.50 9.42 5.67
CA ASN A 108 -21.44 9.04 6.72
C ASN A 108 -21.03 9.58 8.11
N ALA A 109 -19.74 9.53 8.45
CA ALA A 109 -19.23 10.13 9.68
C ALA A 109 -19.36 11.66 9.69
N SER A 110 -19.10 12.32 8.56
CA SER A 110 -19.19 13.78 8.43
C SER A 110 -20.64 14.28 8.53
N GLU A 111 -21.57 13.58 7.88
CA GLU A 111 -23.01 13.86 7.96
C GLU A 111 -23.54 13.67 9.38
N TYR A 112 -23.10 12.61 10.07
CA TYR A 112 -23.41 12.38 11.48
C TYR A 112 -22.95 13.55 12.37
N LEU A 113 -21.70 13.99 12.22
CA LEU A 113 -21.16 15.12 12.99
C LEU A 113 -21.85 16.44 12.67
N TYR A 114 -22.16 16.69 11.39
CA TYR A 114 -22.89 17.89 10.98
C TYR A 114 -24.26 17.97 11.65
N ALA A 115 -24.99 16.85 11.68
CA ALA A 115 -26.29 16.76 12.33
C ALA A 115 -26.23 16.97 13.85
N LEU A 116 -25.17 16.49 14.52
CA LEU A 116 -24.96 16.77 15.95
C LEU A 116 -24.76 18.26 16.23
N GLY A 117 -24.12 18.99 15.30
CA GLY A 117 -23.86 20.42 15.43
C GLY A 117 -25.06 21.32 15.16
N CYS A 118 -26.12 20.78 14.56
CA CYS A 118 -27.29 21.54 14.15
C CYS A 118 -28.57 20.71 14.37
N TYR A 119 -28.93 20.59 15.65
CA TYR A 119 -30.09 19.83 16.11
C TYR A 119 -31.41 20.25 15.44
N ASP A 120 -31.56 21.54 15.10
CA ASP A 120 -32.78 22.10 14.52
C ASP A 120 -32.88 21.98 12.99
N CYS A 121 -31.81 21.57 12.27
CA CYS A 121 -31.83 21.51 10.79
C CYS A 121 -31.98 20.10 10.19
N VAL A 122 -32.11 19.07 11.02
CA VAL A 122 -32.33 17.69 10.57
C VAL A 122 -33.64 17.15 11.14
N ALA A 123 -34.58 16.79 10.25
CA ALA A 123 -35.86 16.22 10.64
C ALA A 123 -35.73 14.84 11.34
N GLN A 124 -34.64 14.12 11.05
CA GLN A 124 -34.19 12.92 11.75
C GLN A 124 -32.65 12.96 11.82
N PRO A 125 -32.04 12.69 12.98
CA PRO A 125 -30.58 12.60 13.05
C PRO A 125 -30.13 11.42 12.18
N PRO A 126 -29.20 11.62 11.23
CA PRO A 126 -28.58 10.52 10.51
C PRO A 126 -27.95 9.57 11.53
N GLU A 127 -28.11 8.27 11.32
CA GLU A 127 -27.42 7.27 12.12
C GLU A 127 -26.00 7.09 11.59
N LEU A 128 -25.03 6.95 12.50
CA LEU A 128 -23.70 6.49 12.12
C LEU A 128 -23.83 5.03 11.69
N SER A 129 -23.64 4.77 10.40
CA SER A 129 -23.85 3.46 9.82
C SER A 129 -22.81 2.48 10.34
N THR A 130 -23.26 1.28 10.71
CA THR A 130 -22.35 0.19 11.02
C THR A 130 -21.58 -0.21 9.76
N GLN A 131 -20.44 -0.88 9.93
CA GLN A 131 -19.66 -1.42 8.80
C GLN A 131 -20.50 -2.35 7.91
N GLY A 132 -21.45 -3.10 8.49
CA GLY A 132 -22.35 -3.97 7.75
C GLY A 132 -23.33 -3.20 6.86
N ASN A 133 -23.93 -2.13 7.39
CA ASN A 133 -24.84 -1.27 6.63
C ASN A 133 -24.10 -0.53 5.51
N LEU A 134 -22.93 0.06 5.81
CA LEU A 134 -22.10 0.71 4.79
C LEU A 134 -21.74 -0.24 3.65
N ARG A 135 -21.41 -1.50 3.96
CA ARG A 135 -21.09 -2.52 2.95
C ARG A 135 -22.31 -2.90 2.11
N PHE A 136 -23.50 -2.86 2.69
CA PHE A 136 -24.76 -3.07 1.97
C PHE A 136 -25.06 -1.89 1.04
N ASP A 137 -24.95 -0.65 1.55
CA ASP A 137 -25.21 0.57 0.80
C ASP A 137 -24.24 0.75 -0.39
N THR A 138 -23.01 0.28 -0.22
CA THR A 138 -21.95 0.34 -1.25
C THR A 138 -21.81 -0.94 -2.08
N LYS A 139 -22.80 -1.86 -2.01
CA LYS A 139 -22.75 -3.17 -2.69
C LYS A 139 -22.50 -3.05 -4.19
N GLU A 140 -23.14 -2.08 -4.84
CA GLU A 140 -22.95 -1.84 -6.28
C GLU A 140 -21.49 -1.49 -6.61
N GLY A 141 -20.84 -0.68 -5.78
CA GLY A 141 -19.41 -0.38 -5.92
C GLY A 141 -18.55 -1.63 -5.84
N PHE A 142 -18.86 -2.56 -4.93
CA PHE A 142 -18.16 -3.85 -4.86
C PHE A 142 -18.41 -4.73 -6.09
N GLU A 143 -19.62 -4.72 -6.65
CA GLU A 143 -19.94 -5.47 -7.88
C GLU A 143 -19.16 -4.93 -9.09
N VAL A 144 -19.04 -3.60 -9.22
CA VAL A 144 -18.23 -2.97 -10.27
C VAL A 144 -16.75 -3.27 -10.07
N LEU A 145 -16.24 -3.13 -8.84
CA LEU A 145 -14.85 -3.47 -8.51
C LEU A 145 -14.52 -4.90 -8.91
N GLN A 146 -15.40 -5.85 -8.56
CA GLN A 146 -15.21 -7.26 -8.92
C GLN A 146 -15.13 -7.46 -10.44
N LYS A 147 -16.03 -6.83 -11.21
CA LYS A 147 -16.01 -6.91 -12.68
C LYS A 147 -14.71 -6.38 -13.27
N LYS A 148 -14.22 -5.23 -12.77
CA LYS A 148 -12.94 -4.64 -13.22
C LYS A 148 -11.76 -5.59 -12.92
N ILE A 149 -11.71 -6.16 -11.72
CA ILE A 149 -10.69 -7.14 -11.35
C ILE A 149 -10.76 -8.36 -12.28
N GLU A 150 -11.95 -8.91 -12.54
CA GLU A 150 -12.15 -10.06 -13.42
C GLU A 150 -11.75 -9.77 -14.88
N GLU A 151 -12.03 -8.55 -15.36
CA GLU A 151 -11.61 -8.09 -16.68
C GLU A 151 -10.09 -8.09 -16.80
N PHE A 152 -9.38 -7.39 -15.90
CA PHE A 152 -7.92 -7.33 -15.92
C PHE A 152 -7.27 -8.69 -15.70
N TYR A 153 -7.87 -9.55 -14.88
CA TYR A 153 -7.37 -10.91 -14.66
C TYR A 153 -7.41 -11.78 -15.91
N ARG A 154 -8.29 -11.48 -16.87
CA ARG A 154 -8.39 -12.18 -18.15
C ARG A 154 -7.55 -11.55 -19.25
N THR A 155 -7.36 -10.23 -19.20
CA THR A 155 -6.76 -9.47 -20.31
C THR A 155 -5.28 -9.18 -20.10
N ASP A 156 -4.81 -9.03 -18.87
CA ASP A 156 -3.42 -8.70 -18.55
C ASP A 156 -2.65 -9.90 -17.97
N ILE A 157 -1.59 -10.31 -18.66
CA ILE A 157 -0.75 -11.45 -18.28
C ILE A 157 -0.02 -11.21 -16.96
N ASN A 158 0.44 -9.99 -16.70
CA ASN A 158 1.22 -9.68 -15.50
C ASN A 158 0.30 -9.77 -14.28
N PHE A 159 -0.85 -9.10 -14.34
CA PHE A 159 -1.88 -9.14 -13.31
C PHE A 159 -2.38 -10.55 -13.03
N HIS A 160 -2.61 -11.35 -14.09
CA HIS A 160 -2.93 -12.76 -13.97
C HIS A 160 -1.89 -13.54 -13.16
N SER A 161 -0.60 -13.40 -13.52
CA SER A 161 0.50 -14.12 -12.88
C SER A 161 0.68 -13.76 -11.39
N ILE A 162 0.46 -12.49 -11.02
CA ILE A 162 0.48 -12.05 -9.61
C ILE A 162 -0.65 -12.74 -8.83
N GLY A 163 -1.85 -12.80 -9.40
CA GLY A 163 -2.99 -13.47 -8.77
C GLY A 163 -2.80 -14.99 -8.60
N GLU A 164 -2.14 -15.66 -9.54
CA GLU A 164 -1.76 -17.08 -9.41
C GLU A 164 -0.75 -17.27 -8.26
N ALA A 165 0.27 -16.42 -8.20
CA ALA A 165 1.25 -16.43 -7.12
C ALA A 165 0.60 -16.23 -5.75
N MET A 166 -0.32 -15.27 -5.63
CA MET A 166 -1.07 -15.02 -4.40
C MET A 166 -1.85 -16.27 -3.98
N SER A 167 -2.52 -16.92 -4.92
CA SER A 167 -3.32 -18.13 -4.70
C SER A 167 -2.45 -19.29 -4.21
N LYS A 168 -1.26 -19.47 -4.81
CA LYS A 168 -0.28 -20.49 -4.41
C LYS A 168 0.21 -20.28 -2.98
N VAL A 169 0.60 -19.06 -2.61
CA VAL A 169 1.07 -18.74 -1.25
C VAL A 169 -0.05 -18.89 -0.23
N LYS A 170 -1.29 -18.47 -0.54
CA LYS A 170 -2.46 -18.69 0.33
C LYS A 170 -2.71 -20.18 0.58
N LEU A 171 -2.58 -21.03 -0.44
CA LEU A 171 -2.73 -22.47 -0.30
C LEU A 171 -1.63 -23.08 0.59
N GLN A 172 -0.37 -22.69 0.37
CA GLN A 172 0.75 -23.12 1.21
C GLN A 172 0.54 -22.72 2.67
N LEU A 173 0.11 -21.48 2.94
CA LEU A 173 -0.18 -21.00 4.28
C LEU A 173 -1.29 -21.82 4.97
N LYS A 174 -2.34 -22.21 4.23
CA LYS A 174 -3.45 -23.04 4.73
C LYS A 174 -3.01 -24.46 5.10
N ASN A 175 -2.00 -24.98 4.41
CA ASN A 175 -1.51 -26.35 4.57
C ASN A 175 -0.30 -26.46 5.51
N PHE A 176 0.27 -25.34 5.95
CA PHE A 176 1.44 -25.34 6.82
C PHE A 176 1.17 -26.11 8.13
N GLY A 177 1.99 -27.13 8.41
CA GLY A 177 1.94 -27.92 9.63
C GLY A 177 0.77 -28.91 9.71
N LYS A 178 0.20 -29.33 8.57
CA LYS A 178 -0.87 -30.35 8.47
C LYS A 178 -0.39 -31.73 8.00
N ASP A 179 0.89 -32.03 8.22
CA ASP A 179 1.49 -33.33 7.92
C ASP A 179 1.37 -34.28 9.12
#